data_AF-A0A1M3IJI0-F1
#
_entry.id   AF-A0A1M3IJI0-F1
#
_cell.length_a   1.000
_cell.length_b   1.000
_cell.length_c   1.000
_cell.angle_alpha   90.00
_cell.angle_beta   90.00
_cell.angle_gamma   90.00
#
_symmetry.space_group_name_H-M   'P 1'
#
loop_
_entity.id
_entity.type
_entity.pdbx_description
1 polymer ?
#
loop_
_entity_poly.entity_id
_entity_poly.type
_entity_poly.pdbx_seq_one_letter_code
_entity_poly.pdbx_strand_id
1 'polypeptide(L)'
;MINIEDYVERQMRRRGIEIAYARTLPIVVRRITDDLGNVITSSITYEAYNQYWFLVNAFELPVGTRITSDTNVMLIEAHSNDVIEEFWGKINIELPASFTGSLCQALFYQVLPK
;
A
#
# COMPACT_ATOMS: atom_id res chain seq x y z
N MET A 1 -15.95 7.53 7.33
CA MET A 1 -15.32 6.67 6.31
C MET A 1 -15.22 7.49 5.03
N ILE A 2 -14.00 7.83 4.59
CA ILE A 2 -13.80 8.63 3.38
C ILE A 2 -14.05 7.71 2.17
N ASN A 3 -14.84 8.15 1.20
CA ASN A 3 -14.94 7.45 -0.09
C ASN A 3 -13.62 7.67 -0.85
N ILE A 4 -12.87 6.59 -1.06
CA ILE A 4 -11.56 6.63 -1.70
C ILE A 4 -11.65 7.12 -3.14
N GLU A 5 -12.70 6.73 -3.88
CA GLU A 5 -12.89 7.11 -5.28
C GLU A 5 -13.09 8.63 -5.39
N ASP A 6 -14.03 9.18 -4.62
CA ASP A 6 -14.28 10.63 -4.57
C ASP A 6 -13.06 11.44 -4.09
N TYR A 7 -12.28 10.89 -3.15
CA TYR A 7 -11.06 11.53 -2.68
C TYR A 7 -10.02 11.59 -3.80
N VAL A 8 -9.74 10.46 -4.43
CA VAL A 8 -8.72 10.32 -5.47
C VAL A 8 -9.09 11.11 -6.72
N GLU A 9 -10.34 11.06 -7.16
CA GLU A 9 -10.81 11.88 -8.29
C GLU A 9 -10.60 13.38 -8.05
N ARG A 10 -10.91 13.87 -6.84
CA ARG A 10 -10.66 15.27 -6.47
C ARG A 10 -9.18 15.60 -6.47
N GLN A 11 -8.31 14.70 -5.99
CA GLN A 11 -6.86 14.91 -6.02
C GLN A 11 -6.33 14.95 -7.45
N MET A 12 -6.71 14.00 -8.30
CA MET A 12 -6.30 13.95 -9.71
C MET A 12 -6.77 15.19 -10.47
N ARG A 13 -8.04 15.57 -10.31
CA ARG A 13 -8.61 16.76 -10.97
C ARG A 13 -7.90 18.05 -10.54
N ARG A 14 -7.55 18.21 -9.25
CA ARG A 14 -6.78 19.37 -8.75
C ARG A 14 -5.40 19.48 -9.40
N ARG A 15 -4.81 18.35 -9.81
CA ARG A 15 -3.52 18.27 -10.48
C ARG A 15 -3.63 18.35 -12.01
N GLY A 16 -4.84 18.46 -12.55
CA GLY A 16 -5.07 18.43 -14.00
C GLY A 16 -4.81 17.07 -14.65
N ILE A 17 -4.81 15.98 -13.86
CA ILE A 17 -4.59 14.62 -14.35
C ILE A 17 -5.92 14.01 -14.73
N GLU A 18 -6.03 13.55 -15.97
CA GLU A 18 -7.18 12.78 -16.43
C GLU A 18 -6.95 11.29 -16.16
N ILE A 19 -7.94 10.62 -15.57
CA ILE A 19 -7.86 9.20 -15.25
C ILE A 19 -8.19 8.38 -16.51
N ALA A 20 -7.25 7.54 -16.95
CA ALA A 20 -7.49 6.58 -18.02
C ALA A 20 -8.24 5.35 -17.48
N TYR A 21 -7.78 4.88 -16.32
CA TYR A 21 -8.26 3.67 -15.69
C TYR A 21 -7.98 3.72 -14.19
N ALA A 22 -8.90 3.19 -13.39
CA ALA A 22 -8.69 3.00 -11.96
C ALA A 22 -9.27 1.66 -11.51
N ARG A 23 -8.65 1.07 -10.48
CA ARG A 23 -9.14 -0.17 -9.87
C ARG A 23 -8.66 -0.32 -8.44
N THR A 24 -9.38 -1.13 -7.68
CA THR A 24 -8.87 -1.72 -6.44
C THR A 24 -7.88 -2.83 -6.78
N LEU A 25 -6.70 -2.80 -6.15
CA LEU A 25 -5.60 -3.71 -6.35
C LEU A 25 -5.21 -4.37 -5.00
N PRO A 26 -5.54 -5.64 -4.78
CA PRO A 26 -5.09 -6.38 -3.61
C PRO A 26 -3.64 -6.85 -3.80
N ILE A 27 -2.77 -6.49 -2.87
CA ILE A 27 -1.38 -6.89 -2.80
C ILE A 27 -1.18 -7.83 -1.63
N VAL A 28 -0.76 -9.05 -1.92
CA VAL A 28 -0.52 -10.07 -0.89
C VAL A 28 0.96 -10.04 -0.50
N VAL A 29 1.23 -9.70 0.75
CA VAL A 29 2.55 -9.78 1.36
C VAL A 29 2.64 -11.08 2.13
N ARG A 30 3.61 -11.92 1.79
CA ARG A 30 3.79 -13.23 2.44
C ARG A 30 4.95 -13.19 3.40
N ARG A 31 4.76 -13.81 4.57
CA ARG A 31 5.84 -14.18 5.47
C ARG A 31 6.25 -15.61 5.17
N ILE A 32 7.46 -15.77 4.65
CA ILE A 32 8.05 -17.08 4.35
C ILE A 32 9.11 -17.37 5.40
N THR A 33 9.02 -18.55 6.02
CA THR A 33 10.00 -19.04 6.99
C THR A 33 10.70 -20.29 6.50
N ASP A 34 11.90 -20.53 7.01
CA ASP A 34 12.58 -21.82 6.86
C ASP A 34 12.04 -22.88 7.84
N ASP A 35 12.57 -24.10 7.75
CA ASP A 35 12.23 -25.23 8.64
C ASP A 35 12.65 -24.99 10.11
N LEU A 36 13.51 -24.01 10.37
CA LEU A 36 13.99 -23.61 11.69
C LEU A 36 13.20 -22.44 12.28
N GLY A 37 12.23 -21.90 11.54
CA GLY A 37 11.37 -20.79 11.94
C GLY A 37 11.94 -19.39 11.69
N ASN A 38 13.10 -19.27 11.02
CA ASN A 38 13.67 -17.98 10.64
C ASN A 38 12.90 -17.36 9.47
N VAL A 39 12.68 -16.05 9.50
CA VAL A 39 12.00 -15.33 8.42
C VAL A 39 12.96 -15.14 7.25
N ILE A 40 12.63 -15.76 6.11
CA ILE A 40 13.36 -15.62 4.84
C ILE A 40 12.94 -14.33 4.13
N THR A 41 11.62 -14.10 4.05
CA THR A 41 11.06 -12.86 3.50
C THR A 41 9.75 -12.52 4.19
N SER A 42 9.50 -11.22 4.33
CA SER A 42 8.25 -10.67 4.83
C SER A 42 7.87 -9.37 4.11
N SER A 43 8.41 -9.19 2.90
CA SER A 43 8.23 -7.99 2.10
C SER A 43 7.95 -8.29 0.64
N ILE A 44 7.40 -7.31 -0.06
CA ILE A 44 7.16 -7.33 -1.50
C ILE A 44 7.43 -5.97 -2.12
N THR A 45 7.92 -5.95 -3.35
CA THR A 45 8.24 -4.73 -4.09
C THR A 45 7.51 -4.69 -5.43
N TYR A 46 7.05 -3.49 -5.81
CA TYR A 46 6.38 -3.19 -7.07
C TYR A 46 6.97 -1.94 -7.71
N GLU A 47 7.01 -1.92 -9.05
CA GLU A 47 7.42 -0.75 -9.83
C GLU A 47 6.18 -0.04 -10.37
N ALA A 48 5.94 1.17 -9.87
CA ALA A 48 4.74 1.97 -10.10
C ALA A 48 5.07 3.36 -10.68
N TYR A 49 5.96 3.43 -11.67
CA TYR A 49 6.45 4.70 -12.24
C TYR A 49 5.42 5.47 -13.09
N ASN A 50 4.34 4.84 -13.56
CA ASN A 50 3.30 5.49 -14.38
C ASN A 50 1.90 5.37 -13.78
N GLN A 51 1.81 5.22 -12.46
CA GLN A 51 0.56 4.94 -11.77
C GLN A 51 0.61 5.44 -10.34
N TYR A 52 -0.52 5.94 -9.84
CA TYR A 52 -0.66 6.42 -8.47
C TYR A 52 -1.37 5.35 -7.64
N TRP A 53 -0.80 5.00 -6.49
CA TRP A 53 -1.38 3.99 -5.60
C TRP A 53 -1.77 4.65 -4.29
N PHE A 54 -3.03 4.49 -3.90
CA PHE A 54 -3.56 5.02 -2.65
C PHE A 54 -3.88 3.88 -1.70
N LEU A 55 -3.30 3.87 -0.50
CA LEU A 55 -3.60 2.82 0.48
C LEU A 55 -5.02 3.00 1.02
N VAL A 56 -5.81 1.92 0.99
CA VAL A 56 -7.24 1.94 1.33
C VAL A 56 -7.53 1.30 2.68
N ASN A 57 -6.73 0.32 3.10
CA ASN A 57 -6.98 -0.49 4.28
C ASN A 57 -5.83 -0.44 5.31
N ALA A 58 -5.26 0.75 5.54
CA ALA A 58 -4.18 0.94 6.52
C ALA A 58 -4.50 0.34 7.89
N PHE A 59 -5.77 0.45 8.32
CA PHE A 59 -6.27 -0.12 9.56
C PHE A 59 -6.18 -1.65 9.64
N GLU A 60 -6.27 -2.37 8.52
CA GLU A 60 -6.19 -3.84 8.49
C GLU A 60 -4.75 -4.36 8.50
N LEU A 61 -3.78 -3.47 8.24
CA LEU A 61 -2.38 -3.84 8.24
C LEU A 61 -1.84 -4.02 9.66
N PRO A 62 -0.97 -5.01 9.91
CA PRO A 62 -0.31 -5.18 11.20
C PRO A 62 0.47 -3.93 11.61
N VAL A 63 0.36 -3.55 12.90
CA VAL A 63 1.17 -2.46 13.47
C VAL A 63 2.66 -2.77 13.33
N GLY A 64 3.40 -1.79 12.80
CA GLY A 64 4.80 -1.89 12.43
C GLY A 64 5.02 -2.23 10.95
N THR A 65 3.96 -2.45 10.16
CA THR A 65 4.08 -2.55 8.70
C THR A 65 4.63 -1.24 8.14
N ARG A 66 5.64 -1.34 7.28
CA ARG A 66 6.28 -0.20 6.64
C ARG A 66 6.02 -0.24 5.14
N ILE A 67 5.54 0.88 4.59
CA ILE A 67 5.36 1.07 3.16
C ILE A 67 6.27 2.21 2.74
N THR A 68 7.22 1.93 1.86
CA THR A 68 8.13 2.94 1.31
C THR A 68 7.95 3.05 -0.18
N SER A 69 8.09 4.25 -0.70
CA SER A 69 8.14 4.52 -2.13
C SER A 69 9.20 5.58 -2.41
N ASP A 70 9.41 5.90 -3.69
CA ASP A 70 10.34 6.98 -4.07
C ASP A 70 9.83 8.36 -3.61
N THR A 71 8.53 8.47 -3.27
CA THR A 71 7.87 9.74 -2.91
C THR A 71 7.53 9.84 -1.43
N ASN A 72 7.07 8.73 -0.84
CA ASN A 72 6.52 8.71 0.52
C ASN A 72 6.97 7.49 1.32
N VAL A 73 7.01 7.66 2.64
CA VAL A 73 7.27 6.61 3.62
C VAL A 73 6.17 6.65 4.66
N MET A 74 5.52 5.51 4.88
CA MET A 74 4.46 5.32 5.86
C MET A 74 4.83 4.17 6.81
N LEU A 75 4.68 4.42 8.10
CA LEU A 75 4.77 3.39 9.15
C LEU A 75 3.39 3.27 9.80
N ILE A 76 2.85 2.05 9.88
CA ILE A 76 1.61 1.79 10.59
C ILE A 76 1.91 1.77 12.10
N GLU A 77 1.79 2.90 12.76
CA GLU A 77 2.04 3.02 14.22
C GLU A 77 0.81 2.63 15.07
N ALA A 78 -0.38 2.81 14.51
CA ALA A 78 -1.65 2.44 15.12
C ALA A 78 -2.68 2.17 14.02
N HIS A 79 -3.71 1.40 14.35
CA HIS A 79 -4.84 1.17 13.47
C HIS A 79 -5.68 2.44 13.37
N SER A 80 -5.51 3.19 12.28
CA SER A 80 -6.28 4.41 11.97
C SER A 80 -6.89 4.31 10.57
N ASN A 81 -8.11 4.84 10.43
CA ASN A 81 -8.83 4.95 9.16
C ASN A 81 -8.69 6.34 8.52
N ASP A 82 -7.95 7.25 9.16
CA ASP A 82 -7.99 8.67 8.81
C ASP A 82 -6.90 9.09 7.81
N VAL A 83 -6.03 8.16 7.41
CA VAL A 83 -4.87 8.45 6.56
C VAL A 83 -5.00 7.72 5.23
N ILE A 84 -5.15 8.50 4.15
CA ILE A 84 -5.01 8.02 2.77
C ILE A 84 -3.68 8.52 2.26
N GLU A 85 -2.68 7.65 2.24
CA GLU A 85 -1.37 7.97 1.66
C GLU A 85 -1.27 7.56 0.19
N GLU A 86 -0.59 8.40 -0.57
CA GLU A 86 -0.26 8.20 -1.97
C GLU A 86 1.17 7.67 -2.11
N PHE A 87 1.35 6.71 -3.01
CA PHE A 87 2.64 6.11 -3.33
C PHE A 87 2.85 6.10 -4.84
N TRP A 88 4.09 6.37 -5.25
CA TRP A 88 4.53 6.40 -6.65
C TRP A 88 6.00 5.97 -6.77
N GLY A 89 6.37 5.41 -7.92
CA GLY A 89 7.73 4.90 -8.18
C GLY A 89 7.92 3.48 -7.64
N LYS A 90 9.06 3.18 -7.03
CA LYS A 90 9.32 1.85 -6.46
C LYS A 90 8.68 1.67 -5.08
N ILE A 91 7.55 0.98 -5.01
CA ILE A 91 6.81 0.72 -3.77
C ILE A 91 7.31 -0.57 -3.12
N ASN A 92 7.70 -0.52 -1.86
CA ASN A 92 8.05 -1.67 -1.04
C ASN A 92 7.13 -1.73 0.19
N ILE A 93 6.60 -2.90 0.48
CA ILE A 93 5.73 -3.16 1.63
C ILE A 93 6.41 -4.24 2.47
N GLU A 94 6.67 -3.94 3.73
CA GLU A 94 7.40 -4.80 4.67
C GLU A 94 6.54 -5.02 5.92
N LEU A 95 6.28 -6.29 6.24
CA LEU A 95 5.56 -6.67 7.45
C LEU A 95 6.48 -6.54 8.67
N PRO A 96 5.93 -6.27 9.87
CA PRO A 96 6.73 -6.16 11.07
C PRO A 96 7.33 -7.50 11.45
N ALA A 97 8.52 -7.49 12.07
CA ALA A 97 9.17 -8.71 12.56
C ALA A 97 8.32 -9.49 13.58
N SER A 98 7.43 -8.79 14.30
CA SER A 98 6.47 -9.38 15.24
C SER A 98 5.27 -10.06 14.57
N PHE A 99 5.12 -9.96 13.24
CA PHE A 99 4.02 -10.60 12.53
C PHE A 99 4.21 -12.13 12.54
N THR A 100 3.22 -12.83 13.09
CA THR A 100 3.23 -14.30 13.20
C THR A 100 2.35 -14.99 12.16
N GLY A 101 1.55 -14.23 11.39
CA GLY A 101 0.72 -14.78 10.32
C GLY A 101 1.54 -15.23 9.09
N SER A 102 0.90 -15.95 8.17
CA SER A 102 1.54 -16.40 6.92
C SER A 102 1.42 -15.38 5.79
N LEU A 103 0.35 -14.59 5.77
CA LEU A 103 0.11 -13.57 4.75
C LEU A 103 -0.69 -12.40 5.32
N CYS A 104 -0.53 -11.25 4.67
CA CYS A 104 -1.32 -10.05 4.88
C CYS A 104 -1.69 -9.46 3.52
N GLN A 105 -2.85 -8.82 3.42
CA GLN A 105 -3.30 -8.16 2.20
C GLN A 105 -3.34 -6.64 2.39
N ALA A 106 -2.49 -5.93 1.65
CA ALA A 106 -2.58 -4.49 1.49
C ALA A 106 -3.45 -4.17 0.27
N LEU A 107 -4.45 -3.31 0.46
CA LEU A 107 -5.39 -2.92 -0.58
C LEU A 107 -5.07 -1.51 -1.04
N PHE A 108 -4.77 -1.38 -2.33
CA PHE A 108 -4.52 -0.08 -2.95
C PHE A 108 -5.65 0.27 -3.92
N TYR A 109 -5.99 1.55 -4.01
CA TYR A 109 -6.71 2.10 -5.14
C TYR A 109 -5.68 2.61 -6.14
N GLN A 110 -5.55 1.91 -7.27
CA GLN A 110 -4.58 2.20 -8.32
C GLN A 110 -5.23 3.07 -9.38
N VAL A 111 -4.54 4.15 -9.76
CA VAL A 111 -4.94 5.07 -10.82
C VAL A 111 -3.87 5.13 -11.89
N LEU A 112 -4.28 4.93 -13.14
CA LEU A 112 -3.47 5.14 -14.33
C LEU A 112 -3.91 6.46 -14.99
N PRO A 113 -3.00 7.44 -15.13
CA PRO A 113 -3.27 8.66 -15.89
C PRO A 113 -3.38 8.35 -17.40
N LYS A 114 -4.08 9.23 -18.14
CA LYS A 114 -4.10 9.22 -19.61
C LYS A 114 -2.79 9.72 -20.22
#